data_AF-A0A1W9NWE4-F1
#
_entry.id   AF-A0A1W9NWE4-F1
#
_cell.length_a   1.000
_cell.length_b   1.000
_cell.length_c   1.000
_cell.angle_alpha   90.00
_cell.angle_beta   90.00
_cell.angle_gamma   90.00
#
_symmetry.space_group_name_H-M   'P 1'
#
loop_
_entity.id
_entity.type
_entity.pdbx_description
1 polymer ?
#
loop_
_entity_poly.entity_id
_entity_poly.type
_entity_poly.pdbx_seq_one_letter_code
_entity_poly.pdbx_strand_id
1 'polypeptide(L)'
;MSPSCPISTRRVDANMARMISFHVVLFSVLFLLTYSGIFLFILVSDFIARAFRKSALSPFFVSGKVILTGFGATPRPCDESPKRFALYLGLGTALAAFILYSTGLAEAAVPIVFILFFCALLEALFDFCIGCRIYYILQLFKAMKHDRNFN
;
A
#
# COMPACT_ATOMS: atom_id res chain seq x y z
N MET A 1 -16.55 10.87 -12.62
CA MET A 1 -15.31 11.58 -12.96
C MET A 1 -15.45 13.00 -12.41
N SER A 2 -14.91 13.31 -11.24
CA SER A 2 -14.92 14.70 -10.76
C SER A 2 -13.76 15.45 -11.42
N PRO A 3 -14.02 16.60 -12.06
CA PRO A 3 -13.00 17.42 -12.69
C PRO A 3 -12.28 18.22 -11.60
N SER A 4 -11.35 17.58 -10.90
CA SER A 4 -10.45 18.23 -9.96
C SER A 4 -9.03 18.10 -10.51
N CYS A 5 -8.31 19.21 -10.58
CA CYS A 5 -6.92 19.25 -11.02
C CYS A 5 -6.10 18.17 -10.30
N PRO A 6 -5.32 17.35 -11.04
CA PRO A 6 -4.55 16.28 -10.44
C PRO A 6 -3.53 16.89 -9.47
N ILE A 7 -3.57 16.45 -8.22
CA ILE A 7 -2.64 16.93 -7.17
C ILE A 7 -1.20 16.47 -7.41
N SER A 8 -0.99 15.52 -8.32
CA SER A 8 0.31 15.05 -8.77
C SER A 8 0.35 14.87 -10.29
N THR A 9 1.46 15.25 -10.91
CA THR A 9 1.69 15.08 -12.35
C THR A 9 1.96 13.63 -12.75
N ARG A 10 2.32 12.77 -11.79
CA ARG A 10 2.57 11.34 -12.04
C ARG A 10 1.34 10.51 -11.70
N ARG A 11 0.97 9.63 -12.62
CA ARG A 11 -0.14 8.68 -12.47
C ARG A 11 0.38 7.26 -12.32
N VAL A 12 -0.33 6.46 -11.54
CA VAL A 12 -0.11 5.01 -11.38
C VAL A 12 -1.39 4.28 -11.75
N ASP A 13 -1.28 3.04 -12.21
CA ASP A 13 -2.44 2.23 -12.56
C ASP A 13 -3.12 1.66 -11.29
N ALA A 14 -4.41 1.95 -11.12
CA ALA A 14 -5.19 1.44 -10.01
C ALA A 14 -5.31 -0.10 -10.04
N ASN A 15 -5.42 -0.70 -11.23
CA ASN A 15 -5.49 -2.16 -11.36
C ASN A 15 -4.20 -2.81 -10.87
N MET A 16 -3.07 -2.17 -11.17
CA MET A 16 -1.76 -2.59 -10.67
C MET A 16 -1.66 -2.52 -9.16
N ALA A 17 -2.17 -1.44 -8.56
CA ALA A 17 -2.23 -1.30 -7.11
C ALA A 17 -3.08 -2.41 -6.47
N ARG A 18 -4.23 -2.77 -7.06
CA ARG A 18 -5.08 -3.88 -6.59
C ARG A 18 -4.36 -5.23 -6.63
N MET A 19 -3.67 -5.52 -7.73
CA MET A 19 -2.89 -6.76 -7.86
C MET A 19 -1.78 -6.86 -6.81
N ILE A 20 -1.10 -5.76 -6.52
CA ILE A 20 -0.08 -5.72 -5.46
C ILE A 20 -0.73 -5.92 -4.09
N SER A 21 -1.86 -5.27 -3.81
CA SER A 21 -2.59 -5.46 -2.56
C SER A 21 -3.06 -6.90 -2.37
N PHE A 22 -3.44 -7.60 -3.45
CA PHE A 22 -3.75 -9.02 -3.40
C PHE A 22 -2.55 -9.87 -2.96
N HIS A 23 -1.35 -9.59 -3.48
CA HIS A 23 -0.13 -10.27 -3.01
C HIS A 23 0.15 -9.98 -1.54
N VAL A 24 -0.02 -8.73 -1.11
CA VAL A 24 0.12 -8.35 0.31
C VAL A 24 -0.84 -9.17 1.17
N VAL A 25 -2.11 -9.27 0.79
CA VAL A 25 -3.12 -10.10 1.47
C VAL A 25 -2.67 -11.56 1.57
N LEU A 26 -2.23 -12.14 0.45
CA LEU A 26 -1.79 -13.54 0.39
C LEU A 26 -0.63 -13.81 1.35
N PHE A 27 0.41 -12.98 1.31
CA PHE A 27 1.59 -13.13 2.17
C PHE A 27 1.30 -12.84 3.64
N SER A 28 0.39 -11.90 3.95
CA SER A 28 -0.08 -11.69 5.32
C SER A 28 -0.84 -12.89 5.86
N VAL A 29 -1.71 -13.53 5.07
CA VAL A 29 -2.40 -14.77 5.49
C VAL A 29 -1.42 -15.91 5.72
N LEU A 30 -0.44 -16.08 4.81
CA LEU A 30 0.59 -17.10 4.97
C LEU A 30 1.41 -16.91 6.26
N PHE A 31 1.72 -15.67 6.62
CA PHE A 31 2.33 -15.35 7.91
C PHE A 31 1.42 -15.73 9.08
N LEU A 32 0.13 -15.35 9.05
CA LEU A 32 -0.81 -15.65 10.13
C LEU A 32 -1.06 -17.15 10.35
N LEU A 33 -0.94 -17.97 9.30
CA LEU A 33 -1.10 -19.42 9.40
C LEU A 33 0.19 -20.14 9.80
N THR A 34 1.33 -19.71 9.26
CA THR A 34 2.61 -20.43 9.42
C THR A 34 3.47 -19.87 10.55
N TYR A 35 3.20 -18.63 10.99
CA TYR A 35 4.04 -17.85 11.91
C TYR A 35 5.49 -17.71 11.45
N SER A 36 5.77 -17.89 10.16
CA SER A 36 7.12 -17.86 9.62
C SER A 36 7.55 -16.43 9.27
N GLY A 37 8.62 -15.95 9.90
CA GLY A 37 9.22 -14.64 9.60
C GLY A 37 9.70 -14.46 8.16
N ILE A 38 9.83 -15.54 7.38
CA ILE A 38 10.21 -15.48 5.96
C ILE A 38 9.17 -14.68 5.16
N PHE A 39 7.88 -14.91 5.39
CA PHE A 39 6.82 -14.18 4.69
C PHE A 39 6.82 -12.70 5.04
N LEU A 40 7.12 -12.38 6.30
CA LEU A 40 7.20 -11.01 6.76
C LEU A 40 8.41 -10.29 6.17
N PHE A 41 9.55 -10.97 6.06
CA PHE A 41 10.75 -10.47 5.40
C PHE A 41 10.50 -10.17 3.91
N ILE A 42 9.84 -11.09 3.19
CA ILE A 42 9.44 -10.87 1.80
C ILE A 42 8.54 -9.64 1.69
N LEU A 43 7.56 -9.50 2.58
CA LEU A 43 6.64 -8.37 2.58
C LEU A 43 7.36 -7.03 2.79
N VAL A 44 8.24 -6.95 3.79
CA VAL A 44 9.04 -5.76 4.08
C VAL A 44 9.96 -5.42 2.91
N SER A 45 10.67 -6.40 2.35
CA SER A 45 11.58 -6.18 1.22
C SER A 45 10.85 -5.63 -0.01
N ASP A 46 9.64 -6.12 -0.31
CA ASP A 46 8.80 -5.61 -1.38
C ASP A 46 8.36 -4.15 -1.12
N PHE A 47 7.89 -3.84 0.09
CA PHE A 47 7.53 -2.48 0.48
C PHE A 47 8.74 -1.52 0.35
N ILE A 48 9.93 -1.96 0.76
CA ILE A 48 11.18 -1.19 0.62
C ILE A 48 11.50 -0.96 -0.86
N ALA A 49 11.49 -2.00 -1.70
CA ALA A 49 11.78 -1.89 -3.12
C ALA A 49 10.85 -0.88 -3.81
N ARG A 50 9.55 -0.93 -3.49
CA ARG A 50 8.56 0.04 -3.98
C ARG A 50 8.78 1.44 -3.42
N ALA A 51 9.18 1.58 -2.15
CA ALA A 51 9.44 2.89 -1.53
C ALA A 51 10.61 3.63 -2.20
N PHE A 52 11.65 2.89 -2.61
CA PHE A 52 12.79 3.39 -3.37
C PHE A 52 12.50 3.64 -4.87
N ARG A 53 11.24 3.51 -5.31
CA ARG A 53 10.82 3.63 -6.73
C ARG A 53 11.50 2.64 -7.67
N LYS A 54 12.12 1.58 -7.14
CA LYS A 54 12.65 0.44 -7.91
C LYS A 54 11.53 -0.57 -8.17
N SER A 55 10.39 -0.11 -8.66
CA SER A 55 9.22 -0.97 -8.93
C SER A 55 9.54 -2.09 -9.92
N ALA A 56 10.51 -1.90 -10.82
CA ALA A 56 10.97 -2.96 -11.73
C ALA A 56 11.66 -4.14 -11.01
N LEU A 57 12.12 -3.94 -9.78
CA LEU A 57 12.77 -4.96 -8.95
C LEU A 57 11.80 -5.63 -7.96
N SER A 58 10.58 -5.09 -7.80
CA SER A 58 9.54 -5.71 -6.96
C SER A 58 8.96 -6.91 -7.71
N PRO A 59 9.09 -8.13 -7.17
CA PRO A 59 8.53 -9.33 -7.82
C PRO A 59 7.02 -9.23 -7.98
N PHE A 60 6.32 -8.53 -7.06
CA PHE A 60 4.87 -8.30 -7.14
C PHE A 60 4.49 -7.32 -8.25
N PHE A 61 5.36 -6.36 -8.55
CA PHE A 61 5.11 -5.44 -9.65
C PHE A 61 5.29 -6.13 -11.02
N VAL A 62 6.29 -7.01 -11.14
CA VAL A 62 6.51 -7.76 -12.37
C VAL A 62 5.37 -8.76 -12.59
N SER A 63 4.98 -9.53 -11.57
CA SER A 63 3.89 -10.51 -11.68
C SER A 63 2.56 -9.83 -12.02
N GLY A 64 2.20 -8.75 -11.32
CA GLY A 64 0.97 -8.01 -11.58
C GLY A 64 0.94 -7.42 -12.99
N LYS A 65 2.07 -6.90 -13.49
CA LYS A 65 2.15 -6.37 -14.86
C LYS A 65 1.89 -7.47 -15.89
N VAL A 66 2.51 -8.64 -15.74
CA VAL A 66 2.31 -9.79 -16.65
C VAL A 66 0.84 -10.22 -16.67
N ILE A 67 0.23 -10.35 -15.49
CA ILE A 67 -1.18 -10.76 -15.36
C ILE A 67 -2.10 -9.73 -16.01
N LEU A 68 -1.91 -8.44 -15.73
CA LEU A 68 -2.75 -7.37 -16.28
C LEU A 68 -2.59 -7.23 -17.80
N THR A 69 -1.38 -7.39 -18.32
CA THR A 69 -1.16 -7.43 -19.78
C THR A 69 -1.77 -8.66 -20.43
N GLY A 70 -1.76 -9.82 -19.75
CA GLY A 70 -2.36 -11.05 -20.26
C GLY A 70 -3.89 -11.00 -20.28
N PHE A 71 -4.50 -10.33 -19.30
CA PHE A 71 -5.96 -10.15 -19.22
C PHE A 71 -6.50 -8.98 -20.06
N GLY A 72 -5.64 -8.21 -20.74
CA GLY A 72 -6.05 -7.05 -21.53
C GLY A 72 -6.72 -5.95 -20.70
N ALA A 73 -6.38 -5.84 -19.41
CA ALA A 73 -7.00 -4.88 -18.51
C ALA A 73 -6.70 -3.45 -18.96
N THR A 74 -7.74 -2.63 -19.15
CA THR A 74 -7.57 -1.22 -19.52
C THR A 74 -6.92 -0.46 -18.37
N PRO A 75 -5.79 0.25 -18.59
CA PRO A 75 -5.12 1.00 -17.53
C PRO A 75 -6.04 2.05 -16.92
N ARG A 76 -6.17 2.06 -15.59
CA ARG A 76 -7.00 3.05 -14.87
C ARG A 76 -6.09 4.02 -14.13
N PRO A 77 -5.75 5.19 -14.72
CA PRO A 77 -4.80 6.11 -14.10
C PRO A 77 -5.37 6.73 -12.82
N CYS A 78 -4.59 6.68 -11.76
CA CYS A 78 -4.86 7.28 -10.44
C CYS A 78 -3.64 8.10 -9.99
N ASP A 79 -3.83 9.07 -9.09
CA ASP A 79 -2.74 9.91 -8.59
C ASP A 79 -1.71 9.11 -7.79
N GLU A 80 -0.42 9.31 -8.09
CA GLU A 80 0.66 8.61 -7.38
C GLU A 80 0.79 9.08 -5.92
N SER A 81 0.66 10.38 -5.65
CA SER A 81 0.97 10.96 -4.33
C SER A 81 0.21 10.31 -3.17
N PRO A 82 -1.13 10.13 -3.19
CA PRO A 82 -1.84 9.47 -2.09
C PRO A 82 -1.46 7.99 -1.96
N LYS A 83 -1.17 7.29 -3.07
CA LYS A 83 -0.74 5.88 -3.05
C LYS A 83 0.66 5.74 -2.46
N ARG A 84 1.54 6.71 -2.71
CA ARG A 84 2.90 6.72 -2.15
C ARG A 84 2.89 7.00 -0.64
N PHE A 85 1.99 7.85 -0.16
CA PHE A 85 1.76 8.02 1.28
C PHE A 85 1.28 6.71 1.92
N ALA A 86 0.29 6.05 1.32
CA ALA A 86 -0.18 4.75 1.78
C ALA A 86 0.94 3.68 1.79
N LEU A 87 1.82 3.70 0.79
CA LEU A 87 3.00 2.83 0.73
C LEU A 87 3.94 3.03 1.93
N TYR A 88 4.22 4.28 2.33
CA TYR A 88 5.07 4.55 3.48
C TYR A 88 4.43 4.10 4.81
N LEU A 89 3.11 4.28 4.97
CA LEU A 89 2.38 3.76 6.12
C LEU A 89 2.42 2.22 6.16
N GLY A 90 2.23 1.57 5.02
CA GLY A 90 2.37 0.12 4.88
C GLY A 90 3.77 -0.38 5.21
N LEU A 91 4.81 0.33 4.75
CA LEU A 91 6.20 0.02 5.06
C LEU A 91 6.48 0.16 6.57
N GLY A 92 6.01 1.24 7.20
CA GLY A 92 6.21 1.46 8.64
C GLY A 92 5.54 0.38 9.49
N THR A 93 4.31 0.00 9.14
CA THR A 93 3.58 -1.07 9.84
C THR A 93 4.20 -2.45 9.62
N ALA A 94 4.63 -2.77 8.39
CA ALA A 94 5.33 -4.02 8.10
C ALA A 94 6.69 -4.12 8.83
N LEU A 95 7.46 -3.02 8.87
CA LEU A 95 8.72 -2.95 9.62
C LEU A 95 8.49 -3.10 11.12
N ALA A 96 7.48 -2.45 11.69
CA ALA A 96 7.13 -2.59 13.10
C ALA A 96 6.82 -4.06 13.44
N ALA A 97 6.00 -4.71 12.61
CA ALA A 97 5.71 -6.15 12.77
C ALA A 97 6.98 -7.00 12.68
N PHE A 98 7.91 -6.68 11.77
CA PHE A 98 9.18 -7.41 11.61
C PHE A 98 10.09 -7.28 12.82
N ILE A 99 10.20 -6.07 13.37
CA ILE A 99 10.99 -5.81 14.57
C ILE A 99 10.40 -6.55 15.77
N LEU A 100 9.07 -6.49 15.97
CA LEU A 100 8.37 -7.23 17.04
C LEU A 100 8.56 -8.75 16.91
N TYR A 101 8.46 -9.28 15.69
CA TYR A 101 8.73 -10.68 15.44
C TYR A 101 10.20 -11.05 15.76
N SER A 102 11.17 -10.23 15.33
CA SER A 102 12.61 -10.46 15.54
C SER A 102 13.05 -10.37 17.01
N THR A 103 12.32 -9.62 17.83
CA THR A 103 12.54 -9.49 19.28
C THR A 103 11.91 -10.63 20.08
N GLY A 104 11.28 -11.61 19.41
CA GLY A 104 10.63 -12.76 20.02
C GLY A 104 9.19 -12.52 20.45
N LEU A 105 8.63 -11.33 20.22
CA LEU A 105 7.24 -10.97 20.54
C LEU A 105 6.33 -11.25 19.33
N ALA A 106 6.33 -12.50 18.85
CA ALA A 106 5.53 -12.90 17.68
C ALA A 106 4.03 -12.62 17.88
N GLU A 107 3.51 -12.85 19.09
CA GLU A 107 2.11 -12.57 19.46
C GLU A 107 1.74 -11.09 19.28
N ALA A 108 2.68 -10.17 19.54
CA ALA A 108 2.45 -8.73 19.36
C ALA A 108 2.54 -8.31 17.88
N ALA A 109 3.20 -9.09 17.02
CA ALA A 109 3.23 -8.85 15.58
C ALA A 109 1.91 -9.22 14.90
N VAL A 110 1.20 -10.24 15.40
CA VAL A 110 -0.10 -10.71 14.87
C VAL A 110 -1.13 -9.59 14.68
N PRO A 111 -1.48 -8.77 15.69
CA PRO A 111 -2.47 -7.70 15.51
C PRO A 111 -2.03 -6.64 14.49
N ILE A 112 -0.74 -6.35 14.39
CA ILE A 112 -0.21 -5.39 13.41
C ILE A 112 -0.36 -5.93 11.99
N VAL A 113 0.01 -7.21 11.79
CA VAL A 113 -0.16 -7.87 10.49
C VAL A 113 -1.64 -8.00 10.14
N PHE A 114 -2.51 -8.23 11.12
CA PHE A 114 -3.95 -8.28 10.91
C PHE A 114 -4.52 -6.93 10.43
N ILE A 115 -4.08 -5.81 11.01
CA ILE A 115 -4.45 -4.46 10.54
C ILE A 115 -3.98 -4.25 9.10
N LEU A 116 -2.74 -4.64 8.79
CA LEU A 116 -2.16 -4.52 7.45
C LEU A 116 -2.94 -5.39 6.44
N PHE A 117 -3.27 -6.62 6.80
CA PHE A 117 -4.10 -7.53 6.03
C PHE A 117 -5.47 -6.92 5.74
N PHE A 118 -6.16 -6.40 6.75
CA PHE A 118 -7.48 -5.80 6.58
C PHE A 118 -7.42 -4.58 5.63
N CYS A 119 -6.45 -3.68 5.83
CA CYS A 119 -6.24 -2.54 4.94
C CYS A 119 -5.99 -2.97 3.48
N ALA A 120 -5.16 -4.00 3.28
CA ALA A 120 -4.83 -4.51 1.95
C ALA A 120 -6.03 -5.23 1.30
N LEU A 121 -6.84 -5.93 2.09
CA LEU A 121 -8.05 -6.61 1.63
C LEU A 121 -9.10 -5.63 1.10
N LEU A 122 -9.33 -4.53 1.82
CA LEU A 122 -10.26 -3.48 1.39
C LEU A 122 -9.82 -2.86 0.06
N GLU A 123 -8.52 -2.65 -0.10
CA GLU A 123 -7.96 -2.13 -1.35
C GLU A 123 -8.08 -3.14 -2.50
N ALA A 124 -7.78 -4.42 -2.26
CA ALA A 124 -7.83 -5.45 -3.29
C ALA A 124 -9.27 -5.69 -3.81
N LEU A 125 -10.25 -5.77 -2.88
CA LEU A 125 -11.65 -6.09 -3.20
C LEU A 125 -12.46 -4.86 -3.63
N PHE A 126 -12.38 -3.77 -2.88
CA PHE A 126 -13.27 -2.61 -3.02
C PHE A 126 -12.61 -1.37 -3.64
N ASP A 127 -11.32 -1.44 -4.02
CA ASP A 127 -10.54 -0.26 -4.48
C ASP A 127 -10.51 0.85 -3.39
N PHE A 128 -10.63 0.44 -2.12
CA PHE A 128 -10.76 1.35 -0.97
C PHE A 128 -9.46 1.40 -0.15
N CYS A 129 -8.63 2.40 -0.44
CA CYS A 129 -7.39 2.62 0.30
C CYS A 129 -7.61 3.60 1.47
N ILE A 130 -7.55 3.08 2.70
CA ILE A 130 -7.61 3.89 3.92
C ILE A 130 -6.49 4.94 3.95
N GLY A 131 -5.27 4.57 3.56
CA GLY A 131 -4.13 5.49 3.51
C GLY A 131 -4.35 6.68 2.55
N CYS A 132 -4.96 6.44 1.40
CA CYS A 132 -5.30 7.52 0.48
C CYS A 132 -6.36 8.46 1.06
N ARG A 133 -7.38 7.93 1.75
CA ARG A 133 -8.41 8.75 2.42
C ARG A 133 -7.81 9.65 3.49
N ILE A 134 -6.92 9.11 4.32
CA ILE A 134 -6.19 9.89 5.33
C ILE A 134 -5.39 11.00 4.66
N TYR A 135 -4.69 10.72 3.56
CA TYR A 135 -3.95 11.73 2.82
C TYR A 135 -4.85 12.88 2.32
N TYR A 136 -6.00 12.56 1.73
CA TYR A 136 -6.94 13.58 1.26
C TYR A 136 -7.48 14.43 2.41
N ILE A 137 -7.80 13.81 3.55
CA ILE A 137 -8.27 14.52 4.75
C ILE A 137 -7.18 15.48 5.25
N LEU A 138 -5.93 15.02 5.35
CA LEU A 138 -4.80 15.86 5.78
C LEU A 138 -4.58 17.05 4.84
N GLN A 139 -4.69 16.83 3.53
CA GLN A 139 -4.56 17.89 2.54
C GLN A 139 -5.70 18.92 2.64
N LEU A 140 -6.93 18.46 2.91
CA LEU A 140 -8.08 19.33 3.12
C LEU A 140 -7.90 20.19 4.38
N PHE A 141 -7.45 19.60 5.50
CA PHE A 141 -7.12 20.36 6.71
C PHE A 141 -6.03 21.40 6.47
N LYS A 142 -5.02 21.06 5.67
CA LYS A 142 -3.95 22.01 5.31
C LYS A 142 -4.49 23.17 4.47
N ALA A 143 -5.39 22.90 3.52
CA ALA A 143 -6.05 23.94 2.73
C ALA A 143 -6.91 24.86 3.61
N MET A 144 -7.73 24.30 4.50
CA MET A 144 -8.56 25.06 5.45
C MET A 144 -7.73 25.94 6.39
N LYS A 145 -6.60 25.42 6.91
CA LYS A 145 -5.71 26.19 7.79
C LYS A 145 -5.00 27.33 7.03
N HIS A 146 -4.67 27.11 5.76
CA HIS A 146 -4.05 28.14 4.93
C HIS A 146 -5.01 29.31 4.67
N ASP A 147 -6.27 29.00 4.37
CA ASP A 147 -7.33 30.00 4.18
C ASP A 147 -7.57 30.85 5.45
N ARG A 148 -7.60 30.21 6.63
CA ARG A 148 -7.73 30.92 7.91
C ARG A 148 -6.55 31.79 8.31
N ASN A 149 -5.37 31.61 7.72
CA ASN A 149 -4.17 32.42 8.02
C ASN A 149 -4.05 33.65 7.11
N PHE A 150 -4.95 33.80 6.13
CA PHE A 150 -4.95 34.88 5.14
C PHE A 150 -6.03 35.95 5.38
N ASN A 151 -6.91 35.72 6.36
CA ASN A 151 -7.84 36.70 6.95
C ASN A 151 -7.33 37.13 8.32
#